data_AF-A0A5B2YU00-F1
#
_entry.id   AF-A0A5B2YU00-F1
#
_cell.length_a   1.000
_cell.length_b   1.000
_cell.length_c   1.000
_cell.angle_alpha   90.00
_cell.angle_beta   90.00
_cell.angle_gamma   90.00
#
_symmetry.space_group_name_H-M   'P 1'
#
loop_
_entity.id
_entity.type
_entity.pdbx_description
1 polymer ?
#
loop_
_entity_poly.entity_id
_entity_poly.type
_entity_poly.pdbx_seq_one_letter_code
_entity_poly.pdbx_strand_id
1 'polypeptide(L)'
;MSRYLKINQRFIRRRWLDFRNGHSIYLIFVLTFSNFILIAYNFAIKENPVFGGAISLPIFVILFALVYIPVSMLIGYWHRKHQYSVENEALINQNWVWAWIMQYQIRLIKSKTTRKEDEFVLKYLNDILKRTNKTELMAKDDDLIGSAKDENKVDDNNLK
;
A
#
# COMPACT_ATOMS: atom_id res chain seq x y z
N MET A 1 -18.60 28.75 -34.53
CA MET A 1 -18.67 27.34 -34.09
C MET A 1 -17.34 26.94 -33.48
N SER A 2 -17.20 27.02 -32.15
CA SER A 2 -16.20 26.27 -31.37
C SER A 2 -16.49 26.54 -29.89
N ARG A 3 -17.29 25.65 -29.28
CA ARG A 3 -17.74 25.75 -27.89
C ARG A 3 -16.63 25.13 -27.03
N TYR A 4 -15.94 25.99 -26.30
CA TYR A 4 -14.94 25.70 -25.27
C TYR A 4 -15.03 24.30 -24.62
N LEU A 5 -14.06 23.44 -24.92
CA LEU A 5 -13.71 22.28 -24.09
C LEU A 5 -12.99 22.80 -22.83
N LYS A 6 -13.77 23.22 -21.82
CA LYS A 6 -13.25 23.37 -20.45
C LYS A 6 -13.01 21.97 -19.89
N ILE A 7 -11.91 21.34 -20.29
CA ILE A 7 -11.54 20.05 -19.72
C ILE A 7 -11.20 20.30 -18.24
N ASN A 8 -11.94 19.64 -17.37
CA ASN A 8 -11.74 19.74 -15.93
C ASN A 8 -10.31 19.28 -15.59
N GLN A 9 -9.47 20.17 -15.07
CA GLN A 9 -8.09 19.88 -14.66
C GLN A 9 -7.99 18.66 -13.73
N ARG A 10 -9.02 18.42 -12.90
CA ARG A 10 -9.10 17.21 -12.05
C ARG A 10 -9.27 15.93 -12.87
N PHE A 11 -10.02 15.97 -13.97
CA PHE A 11 -10.23 14.82 -14.85
C PHE A 11 -8.95 14.48 -15.61
N ILE A 12 -8.28 15.46 -16.22
CA ILE A 12 -7.00 15.24 -16.90
C ILE A 12 -5.97 14.69 -15.93
N ARG A 13 -5.84 15.27 -14.74
CA ARG A 13 -4.87 14.80 -13.75
C ARG A 13 -5.12 13.35 -13.33
N ARG A 14 -6.39 12.95 -13.14
CA ARG A 14 -6.75 11.56 -12.84
C ARG A 14 -6.39 10.62 -13.99
N ARG A 15 -6.79 10.97 -15.22
CA ARG A 15 -6.48 10.15 -16.41
C ARG A 15 -5.00 10.07 -16.72
N TRP A 16 -4.25 11.14 -16.52
CA TRP A 16 -2.80 11.13 -16.64
C TRP A 16 -2.14 10.22 -15.62
N LEU A 17 -2.59 10.25 -14.37
CA LEU A 17 -2.10 9.36 -13.32
C LEU A 17 -2.43 7.90 -13.65
N ASP A 18 -3.65 7.60 -14.09
CA ASP A 18 -4.05 6.25 -14.50
C ASP A 18 -3.21 5.76 -15.70
N PHE A 19 -3.01 6.61 -16.71
CA PHE A 19 -2.18 6.30 -17.87
C PHE A 19 -0.74 6.03 -17.46
N ARG A 20 -0.14 6.90 -16.66
CA ARG A 20 1.25 6.74 -16.20
C ARG A 20 1.41 5.46 -15.39
N ASN A 21 0.47 5.17 -14.49
CA ASN A 21 0.50 3.95 -13.69
C ASN A 21 0.32 2.71 -14.58
N GLY A 22 -0.64 2.71 -15.50
CA GLY A 22 -0.86 1.62 -16.44
C GLY A 22 0.34 1.36 -17.36
N HIS A 23 0.93 2.43 -17.90
CA HIS A 23 2.10 2.35 -18.76
C HIS A 23 3.33 1.83 -18.00
N SER A 24 3.60 2.39 -16.81
CA SER A 24 4.81 2.06 -16.03
C SER A 24 4.75 0.65 -15.44
N ILE A 25 3.58 0.21 -14.99
CA ILE A 25 3.44 -1.08 -14.30
C ILE A 25 3.30 -2.23 -15.31
N TYR A 26 2.48 -2.06 -16.35
CA TYR A 26 2.12 -3.18 -17.22
C TYR A 26 2.75 -3.11 -18.61
N LEU A 27 2.63 -1.96 -19.29
CA LEU A 27 3.09 -1.86 -20.69
C LEU A 27 4.61 -1.92 -20.80
N ILE A 28 5.33 -1.16 -19.96
CA ILE A 28 6.80 -1.19 -19.92
C ILE A 28 7.28 -2.58 -19.55
N PHE A 29 6.64 -3.25 -18.59
CA PHE A 29 7.01 -4.62 -18.21
C PHE A 29 6.91 -5.58 -19.40
N VAL A 30 5.77 -5.63 -20.09
CA VAL A 30 5.59 -6.53 -21.24
C VAL A 30 6.56 -6.21 -22.36
N LEU A 31 6.75 -4.93 -22.67
CA LEU A 31 7.65 -4.49 -23.73
C LEU A 31 9.11 -4.84 -23.43
N THR A 32 9.59 -4.51 -22.23
CA THR A 32 10.96 -4.81 -21.79
C THR A 32 11.20 -6.30 -21.67
N PHE A 33 10.24 -7.06 -21.16
CA PHE A 33 10.34 -8.51 -21.05
C PHE A 33 10.39 -9.18 -22.43
N SER A 34 9.54 -8.74 -23.36
CA SER A 34 9.56 -9.25 -24.74
C SER A 34 10.86 -8.89 -25.44
N ASN A 35 11.34 -7.66 -25.30
CA ASN A 35 12.63 -7.23 -25.84
C ASN A 35 13.80 -8.02 -25.25
N PHE A 36 13.77 -8.29 -23.94
CA PHE A 36 14.78 -9.09 -23.28
C PHE A 36 14.83 -10.52 -23.84
N ILE A 37 13.68 -11.17 -24.00
CA ILE A 37 13.59 -12.51 -24.60
C ILE A 37 14.14 -12.49 -26.03
N LEU A 38 13.76 -11.51 -26.84
CA LEU A 38 14.21 -11.41 -28.23
C LEU A 38 15.72 -11.16 -28.33
N ILE A 39 16.27 -10.25 -27.53
CA ILE A 39 17.71 -9.96 -27.50
C ILE A 39 18.47 -11.21 -27.02
N ALA A 40 18.01 -11.83 -25.93
CA ALA A 40 18.61 -13.04 -25.39
C ALA A 40 18.59 -14.18 -26.43
N TYR A 41 17.49 -14.36 -27.17
CA TYR A 41 17.42 -15.35 -28.23
C TYR A 41 18.39 -15.05 -29.39
N ASN A 42 18.38 -13.82 -29.89
CA ASN A 42 19.23 -13.47 -31.04
C ASN A 42 20.71 -13.62 -30.69
N PHE A 43 21.14 -13.08 -29.56
CA PHE A 43 22.55 -13.08 -29.17
C PHE A 43 23.03 -14.44 -28.63
N ALA A 44 22.25 -15.09 -27.75
CA ALA A 44 22.72 -16.33 -27.10
C ALA A 44 22.56 -17.58 -27.98
N ILE A 45 21.53 -17.61 -28.84
CA ILE A 45 21.20 -18.78 -29.65
C ILE A 45 21.52 -18.53 -31.12
N LYS A 46 20.87 -17.53 -31.74
CA LYS A 46 20.89 -17.36 -33.21
C LYS A 46 22.25 -16.98 -33.76
N GLU A 47 22.97 -16.09 -33.08
CA GLU A 47 24.31 -15.65 -33.48
C GLU A 47 25.42 -16.62 -33.02
N ASN A 48 25.09 -17.59 -32.17
CA ASN A 48 26.06 -18.56 -31.67
C ASN A 48 26.25 -19.72 -32.68
N PRO A 49 27.46 -19.97 -33.18
CA PRO A 49 27.73 -21.02 -34.16
C PRO A 49 27.41 -22.45 -33.66
N VAL A 50 27.28 -22.66 -32.34
CA VAL A 50 26.96 -23.96 -31.74
C VAL A 50 25.45 -24.24 -31.71
N PHE A 51 24.61 -23.19 -31.55
CA PHE A 51 23.17 -23.35 -31.28
C PHE A 51 22.26 -22.76 -32.36
N GLY A 52 22.80 -22.00 -33.32
CA GLY A 52 22.04 -21.17 -34.26
C GLY A 52 21.04 -21.90 -35.16
N GLY A 53 21.15 -23.23 -35.32
CA GLY A 53 20.23 -24.05 -36.11
C GLY A 53 19.32 -24.99 -35.31
N ALA A 54 19.57 -25.18 -34.01
CA ALA A 54 18.95 -26.28 -33.25
C ALA A 54 17.67 -25.88 -32.50
N ILE A 55 17.55 -24.61 -32.11
CA ILE A 55 16.48 -24.15 -31.22
C ILE A 55 15.73 -22.99 -31.89
N SER A 56 14.45 -23.19 -32.18
CA SER A 56 13.57 -22.15 -32.69
C SER A 56 13.09 -21.22 -31.57
N LEU A 57 12.70 -20.00 -31.93
CA LEU A 57 12.23 -18.97 -30.99
C LEU A 57 11.13 -19.48 -30.03
N PRO A 58 10.06 -20.19 -30.46
CA PRO A 58 9.02 -20.65 -29.53
C PRO A 58 9.55 -21.68 -28.51
N ILE A 59 10.46 -22.55 -28.93
CA ILE A 59 11.08 -23.56 -28.05
C ILE A 59 11.95 -22.86 -27.01
N PHE A 60 12.72 -21.86 -27.42
CA PHE A 60 13.52 -21.04 -26.51
C PHE A 60 12.65 -20.32 -25.49
N VAL A 61 11.52 -19.72 -25.89
CA VAL A 61 10.60 -19.03 -24.97
C VAL A 61 10.10 -19.97 -23.88
N ILE A 62 9.70 -21.20 -24.24
CA ILE A 62 9.22 -22.21 -23.28
C ILE A 62 10.33 -22.60 -22.30
N LEU A 63 11.52 -22.92 -22.81
CA LEU A 63 12.69 -23.27 -22.00
C LEU A 63 13.10 -22.13 -21.06
N PHE A 64 13.12 -20.90 -21.59
CA PHE A 64 13.40 -19.70 -20.83
C PHE A 64 12.37 -19.51 -19.71
N ALA A 65 11.07 -19.64 -20.00
CA ALA A 65 10.02 -19.52 -18.99
C ALA A 65 10.14 -20.56 -17.87
N LEU A 66 10.49 -21.81 -18.21
CA LEU A 66 10.68 -22.89 -17.24
C LEU A 66 11.82 -22.61 -16.25
N VAL A 67 12.87 -21.89 -16.66
CA VAL A 67 13.98 -21.50 -15.78
C VAL A 67 13.69 -20.16 -15.09
N TYR A 68 13.15 -19.20 -15.82
CA TYR A 68 12.91 -17.84 -15.35
C TYR A 68 11.88 -17.78 -14.23
N ILE A 69 10.78 -18.54 -14.31
CA ILE A 69 9.72 -18.53 -13.30
C ILE A 69 10.23 -19.03 -11.94
N PRO A 70 10.88 -20.20 -11.82
CA PRO A 70 11.46 -20.65 -10.55
C PRO A 70 12.51 -19.70 -9.99
N VAL A 71 13.42 -19.18 -10.83
CA VAL A 71 14.46 -18.24 -10.39
C VAL A 71 13.83 -16.95 -9.86
N SER A 72 12.82 -16.43 -10.55
CA SER A 72 12.07 -15.24 -10.13
C SER A 72 11.32 -15.48 -8.81
N MET A 73 10.76 -16.66 -8.58
CA MET A 73 10.14 -17.03 -7.30
C MET A 73 11.17 -17.08 -6.17
N LEU A 74 12.36 -17.63 -6.40
CA LEU A 74 13.43 -17.67 -5.39
C LEU A 74 13.90 -16.27 -5.01
N ILE A 75 14.15 -15.41 -5.99
CA ILE A 75 14.55 -14.01 -5.75
C ILE A 75 13.41 -13.26 -5.03
N GLY A 76 12.16 -13.46 -5.46
CA GLY A 76 10.99 -12.84 -4.83
C GLY A 76 10.79 -13.30 -3.37
N TYR A 77 10.99 -14.59 -3.09
CA TYR A 77 10.97 -15.12 -1.73
C TYR A 77 12.07 -14.50 -0.87
N TRP A 78 13.30 -14.41 -1.40
CA TRP A 78 14.42 -13.78 -0.71
C TRP A 78 14.14 -12.31 -0.41
N HIS A 79 13.65 -11.54 -1.39
CA HIS A 79 13.26 -10.15 -1.23
C HIS A 79 12.17 -9.97 -0.17
N ARG A 80 11.11 -10.81 -0.22
CA ARG A 80 10.03 -10.80 0.78
C ARG A 80 10.56 -11.03 2.20
N LYS A 81 11.52 -11.93 2.36
CA LYS A 81 12.06 -12.27 3.68
C LYS A 81 12.97 -11.18 4.26
N HIS A 82 13.73 -10.47 3.42
CA HIS A 82 14.77 -9.54 3.89
C HIS A 82 14.35 -8.07 3.82
N GLN A 83 13.65 -7.65 2.78
CA GLN A 83 13.43 -6.22 2.50
C GLN A 83 12.00 -5.75 2.83
N TYR A 84 11.01 -6.63 2.71
CA TYR A 84 9.60 -6.27 2.93
C TYR A 84 9.28 -5.81 4.35
N SER A 85 9.93 -6.37 5.38
CA SER A 85 9.72 -5.92 6.78
C SER A 85 10.24 -4.50 6.97
N VAL A 86 11.43 -4.21 6.43
CA VAL A 86 12.09 -2.90 6.56
C VAL A 86 11.29 -1.82 5.84
N GLU A 87 10.80 -2.10 4.63
CA GLU A 87 9.96 -1.16 3.88
C GLU A 87 8.64 -0.88 4.59
N ASN A 88 7.99 -1.91 5.14
CA ASN A 88 6.72 -1.74 5.85
C ASN A 88 6.91 -0.99 7.18
N GLU A 89 7.97 -1.30 7.93
CA GLU A 89 8.36 -0.55 9.13
C GLU A 89 8.68 0.91 8.79
N ALA A 90 9.43 1.17 7.72
CA ALA A 90 9.70 2.54 7.28
C ALA A 90 8.42 3.31 6.92
N LEU A 91 7.47 2.67 6.23
CA LEU A 91 6.19 3.28 5.89
C LEU A 91 5.35 3.60 7.13
N ILE A 92 5.33 2.72 8.13
CA ILE A 92 4.62 2.96 9.40
C ILE A 92 5.32 4.07 10.20
N ASN A 93 6.65 4.03 10.30
CA ASN A 93 7.44 5.01 11.05
C ASN A 93 7.39 6.41 10.42
N GLN A 94 7.25 6.51 9.10
CA GLN A 94 7.11 7.79 8.38
C GLN A 94 5.66 8.29 8.32
N ASN A 95 4.67 7.49 8.76
CA ASN A 95 3.27 7.89 8.72
C ASN A 95 2.97 8.89 9.85
N TRP A 96 2.75 10.15 9.48
CA TRP A 96 2.44 11.22 10.43
C TRP A 96 1.19 10.93 11.26
N VAL A 97 0.19 10.22 10.72
CA VAL A 97 -1.04 9.87 11.46
C VAL A 97 -0.70 8.88 12.57
N TRP A 98 0.16 7.91 12.28
CA TRP A 98 0.60 6.94 13.28
C TRP A 98 1.37 7.62 14.41
N ALA A 99 2.31 8.51 14.07
CA ALA A 99 3.02 9.31 15.06
C ALA A 99 2.07 10.14 15.94
N TRP A 100 1.05 10.75 15.34
CA TRP A 100 0.06 11.54 16.06
C TRP A 100 -0.82 10.69 16.99
N ILE A 101 -1.29 9.52 16.55
CA ILE A 101 -2.07 8.58 17.39
C ILE A 101 -1.22 8.10 18.57
N MET A 102 0.06 7.76 18.35
CA MET A 102 0.98 7.38 19.42
C MET A 102 1.18 8.52 20.44
N GLN A 103 1.28 9.77 20.00
CA GLN A 103 1.30 10.92 20.91
C GLN A 103 0.00 11.07 21.70
N TYR A 104 -1.14 10.89 21.04
CA TYR A 104 -2.45 10.93 21.70
C TYR A 104 -2.55 9.85 22.80
N GLN A 105 -2.08 8.62 22.55
CA GLN A 105 -2.04 7.56 23.58
C GLN A 105 -1.19 7.96 24.79
N ILE A 106 -0.01 8.57 24.59
CA ILE A 106 0.83 9.06 25.69
C ILE A 106 0.09 10.15 26.49
N ARG A 107 -0.66 11.02 25.81
CA ARG A 107 -1.46 12.06 26.46
C ARG A 107 -2.64 11.48 27.22
N LEU A 108 -3.27 10.41 26.71
CA LEU A 108 -4.34 9.68 27.41
C LEU A 108 -3.82 9.10 28.73
N ILE A 109 -2.66 8.43 28.70
CA ILE A 109 -2.04 7.85 29.90
C ILE A 109 -1.69 8.92 30.94
N LYS A 110 -1.35 10.13 30.48
CA LYS A 110 -1.06 11.28 31.35
C LYS A 110 -2.32 12.06 31.77
N SER A 111 -3.52 11.62 31.36
CA SER A 111 -4.80 12.32 31.56
C SER A 111 -4.76 13.78 31.07
N LYS A 112 -4.03 14.05 29.97
CA LYS A 112 -3.88 15.38 29.34
C LYS A 112 -4.59 15.48 27.99
N THR A 113 -5.57 14.63 27.72
CA THR A 113 -6.39 14.71 26.51
C THR A 113 -7.57 15.62 26.68
N THR A 114 -8.04 16.15 25.55
CA THR A 114 -9.27 16.94 25.50
C THR A 114 -10.38 16.08 24.93
N ARG A 115 -11.61 16.25 25.43
CA ARG A 115 -12.80 15.55 24.91
C ARG A 115 -12.98 15.64 23.38
N LYS A 116 -12.61 16.76 22.77
CA LYS A 116 -12.62 16.95 21.30
C LYS A 116 -11.62 16.07 20.57
N GLU A 117 -10.47 15.80 21.18
CA GLU A 117 -9.44 14.94 20.62
C GLU A 117 -9.89 13.48 20.70
N ASP A 118 -10.48 13.10 21.83
CA ASP A 118 -11.03 11.75 22.02
C ASP A 118 -12.14 11.45 21.00
N GLU A 119 -13.08 12.39 20.82
CA GLU A 119 -14.13 12.29 19.80
C GLU A 119 -13.56 12.19 18.38
N PHE A 120 -12.52 12.98 18.06
CA PHE A 120 -11.88 12.94 16.76
C PHE A 120 -11.19 11.59 16.50
N VAL A 121 -10.43 11.07 17.48
CA VAL A 121 -9.74 9.78 17.37
C VAL A 121 -10.76 8.65 17.22
N LEU A 122 -11.79 8.62 18.05
CA LEU A 122 -12.85 7.62 17.97
C LEU A 122 -13.54 7.64 16.61
N LYS A 123 -13.92 8.83 16.12
CA LYS A 123 -14.52 8.98 14.80
C LYS A 123 -13.59 8.49 13.69
N TYR A 124 -12.32 8.90 13.73
CA TYR A 124 -11.32 8.48 12.75
C TYR A 124 -11.15 6.96 12.71
N LEU A 125 -11.02 6.31 13.88
CA LEU A 125 -10.86 4.86 13.98
C LEU A 125 -12.14 4.13 13.54
N ASN A 126 -13.31 4.60 13.93
CA ASN A 126 -14.59 4.04 13.52
C ASN A 126 -14.80 4.15 11.99
N ASP A 127 -14.41 5.26 11.38
CA ASP A 127 -14.45 5.43 9.93
C ASP A 127 -13.55 4.41 9.21
N ILE A 128 -12.39 4.07 9.79
CA ILE A 128 -11.51 3.01 9.27
C ILE A 128 -12.18 1.64 9.43
N LEU A 129 -12.66 1.31 10.64
CA LEU A 129 -13.30 0.02 10.91
C LEU A 129 -14.50 -0.22 9.98
N LYS A 130 -15.29 0.84 9.70
CA LYS A 130 -16.39 0.79 8.74
C LYS A 130 -15.91 0.53 7.31
N ARG A 131 -14.83 1.18 6.87
CA ARG A 131 -14.24 0.95 5.53
C ARG A 131 -13.65 -0.45 5.39
N THR A 132 -13.13 -1.02 6.46
CA THR A 132 -12.54 -2.37 6.49
C THR A 132 -13.57 -3.46 6.84
N ASN A 133 -14.84 -3.09 7.02
CA ASN A 133 -15.94 -3.99 7.35
C ASN A 133 -15.70 -4.79 8.65
N LYS A 134 -15.13 -4.13 9.67
CA LYS A 134 -14.81 -4.66 11.01
C LYS A 134 -15.58 -3.91 12.11
N THR A 135 -16.88 -3.73 11.91
CA THR A 135 -17.74 -2.92 12.79
C THR A 135 -17.93 -3.53 14.17
N GLU A 136 -17.67 -4.83 14.34
CA GLU A 136 -17.70 -5.55 15.60
C GLU A 136 -16.66 -5.10 16.62
N LEU A 137 -15.60 -4.40 16.18
CA LEU A 137 -14.53 -3.88 17.03
C LEU A 137 -14.82 -2.44 17.52
N MET A 138 -15.93 -1.85 17.10
CA MET A 138 -16.35 -0.53 17.56
C MET A 138 -16.85 -0.65 19.00
N ALA A 139 -16.38 0.22 19.89
CA ALA A 139 -16.92 0.31 21.24
C ALA A 139 -18.43 0.62 21.17
N LYS A 140 -19.24 -0.06 21.98
CA LYS A 140 -20.67 0.27 22.11
C LYS A 140 -20.80 1.58 22.90
N ASP A 141 -21.70 2.44 22.46
CA ASP A 141 -21.91 3.78 23.05
C ASP A 141 -22.20 3.74 24.57
N ASP A 142 -22.70 2.61 25.08
CA ASP A 142 -23.00 2.40 26.51
C ASP A 142 -21.75 2.41 27.41
N ASP A 143 -20.58 2.00 26.90
CA ASP A 143 -19.33 1.93 27.68
C ASP A 143 -18.65 3.32 27.82
N LEU A 144 -18.92 4.24 26.88
CA LEU A 144 -18.36 5.60 26.88
C LEU A 144 -19.04 6.53 27.89
N ILE A 145 -20.29 6.23 28.27
CA ILE A 145 -21.09 7.03 29.20
C ILE A 145 -20.80 6.65 30.67
N GLY A 146 -20.41 5.40 30.94
CA GLY A 146 -20.07 4.91 32.27
C GLY A 146 -18.83 5.59 32.87
N SER A 147 -17.74 5.66 32.10
CA SER A 147 -16.48 6.25 32.58
C SER A 147 -16.55 7.77 32.81
N ALA A 148 -17.38 8.49 32.04
CA ALA A 148 -17.55 9.93 32.18
C ALA A 148 -18.40 10.37 33.40
N LYS A 149 -19.20 9.46 33.96
CA LYS A 149 -20.01 9.73 35.16
C LYS A 149 -19.24 9.50 36.45
N ASP A 150 -18.30 8.56 36.48
CA ASP A 150 -17.52 8.26 37.69
C ASP A 150 -16.43 9.31 37.95
N GLU A 151 -15.80 9.90 36.93
CA GLU A 151 -14.82 10.99 37.11
C GLU A 151 -15.44 12.26 37.73
N ASN A 152 -16.63 12.65 37.30
CA ASN A 152 -17.32 13.85 37.84
C ASN A 152 -17.83 13.65 39.29
N LYS A 153 -17.88 12.42 39.79
CA LYS A 153 -18.36 12.11 41.15
C LYS A 153 -17.24 12.11 42.19
N VAL A 154 -15.98 11.96 41.75
CA VAL A 154 -14.81 11.97 42.62
C VAL A 154 -14.37 13.40 42.95
N ASP A 155 -14.51 14.35 42.02
CA ASP A 155 -14.14 15.75 42.24
C ASP A 155 -15.12 16.51 43.16
N ASP A 156 -16.42 16.15 43.17
CA ASP A 156 -17.43 16.82 44.01
C ASP A 156 -17.37 16.40 45.50
N ASN A 157 -16.72 15.27 45.80
CA ASN A 157 -16.56 14.75 47.17
C ASN A 157 -15.31 15.26 47.91
N ASN A 158 -14.44 16.04 47.25
CA ASN A 158 -13.22 16.61 47.85
C ASN A 158 -13.34 18.11 48.20
N LEU A 159 -14.55 18.67 48.16
CA LEU A 159 -14.85 20.09 48.43
C LEU A 159 -15.78 20.31 49.64
N LYS A 160 -15.87 19.35 50.56
CA LYS A 160 -16.54 19.52 51.86
C LYS A 160 -15.60 19.30 53.03
#